data_AF-A0A8J7IG47-F1
#
_entry.id   AF-A0A8J7IG47-F1
#
_cell.length_a   1.000
_cell.length_b   1.000
_cell.length_c   1.000
_cell.angle_alpha   90.00
_cell.angle_beta   90.00
_cell.angle_gamma   90.00
#
_symmetry.space_group_name_H-M   'P 1'
#
loop_
_entity.id
_entity.type
_entity.pdbx_description
1 polymer ?
#
loop_
_entity_poly.entity_id
_entity_poly.type
_entity_poly.pdbx_seq_one_letter_code
_entity_poly.pdbx_strand_id
1 'polypeptide(L)' 'MNGDRNTGTSDDLYDLVSVLYHTLEGAATYEIYYQDAEENGDTELSEFFREIQQQECQFAERAKELLAHRLALTVRS' A
#
# COMPACT_ATOMS: atom_id res chain seq x y z
N MET A 1 9.53 -6.53 -29.83
CA MET A 1 9.49 -7.66 -28.89
C MET A 1 8.21 -7.51 -28.09
N ASN A 2 7.16 -8.22 -28.49
CA ASN A 2 5.88 -8.20 -27.78
C ASN A 2 6.02 -9.15 -26.60
N GLY A 3 6.11 -8.58 -25.40
CA GLY A 3 6.04 -9.35 -24.16
C GLY A 3 4.59 -9.72 -23.89
N ASP A 4 4.17 -10.87 -24.41
CA ASP A 4 2.94 -11.53 -24.02
C ASP A 4 2.96 -11.78 -22.50
N ARG A 5 2.40 -10.85 -21.71
CA ARG A 5 2.00 -11.11 -20.33
C ARG A 5 0.65 -11.83 -20.35
N ASN A 6 0.67 -13.05 -20.87
CA ASN A 6 -0.50 -13.86 -21.13
C ASN A 6 -1.05 -14.57 -19.86
N THR A 7 -1.23 -13.82 -18.76
CA THR A 7 -2.10 -14.17 -17.61
C THR A 7 -2.45 -12.88 -16.84
N GLY A 8 -3.24 -11.97 -17.41
CA GLY A 8 -3.62 -10.71 -16.73
C GLY A 8 -4.15 -10.88 -15.29
N THR A 9 -4.63 -12.08 -14.93
CA THR A 9 -5.03 -12.44 -13.56
C THR A 9 -3.86 -12.63 -12.59
N SER A 10 -2.72 -13.18 -13.02
CA SER A 10 -1.59 -13.45 -12.11
C SER A 10 -0.74 -12.22 -11.87
N ASP A 11 -0.51 -11.41 -12.91
CA ASP A 11 0.30 -10.19 -12.83
C ASP A 11 -0.43 -9.14 -11.98
N ASP A 12 -1.71 -8.85 -12.28
CA ASP A 12 -2.48 -7.85 -11.55
C ASP A 12 -2.72 -8.20 -10.07
N LEU A 13 -2.93 -9.48 -9.74
CA LEU A 13 -3.11 -9.91 -8.33
C LEU A 13 -1.79 -9.82 -7.57
N TYR A 14 -0.69 -10.26 -8.19
CA TYR A 14 0.65 -10.15 -7.60
C TYR A 14 1.03 -8.69 -7.38
N ASP A 15 0.78 -7.83 -8.36
CA ASP A 15 1.05 -6.39 -8.28
C ASP A 15 0.25 -5.74 -7.15
N LEU A 16 -1.05 -6.05 -7.03
CA LEU A 16 -1.89 -5.51 -5.96
C LEU A 16 -1.50 -6.02 -4.57
N VAL A 17 -1.09 -7.29 -4.43
CA VAL A 17 -0.54 -7.82 -3.17
C VAL A 17 0.77 -7.12 -2.82
N SER A 18 1.62 -6.87 -3.81
CA SER A 18 2.90 -6.15 -3.62
C SER A 18 2.67 -4.72 -3.16
N VAL A 19 1.73 -3.99 -3.79
CA VAL A 19 1.31 -2.65 -3.34
C VAL A 19 0.75 -2.70 -1.92
N LEU A 20 -0.14 -3.65 -1.61
CA LEU A 20 -0.69 -3.79 -0.27
C LEU A 20 0.41 -4.03 0.78
N TYR A 21 1.39 -4.89 0.47
CA TYR A 21 2.52 -5.14 1.37
C TYR A 21 3.34 -3.88 1.62
N HIS A 22 3.78 -3.20 0.55
CA HIS A 22 4.65 -2.02 0.69
C HIS A 22 3.95 -0.84 1.36
N THR A 23 2.66 -0.65 1.10
CA THR A 23 1.91 0.43 1.75
C THR A 23 1.77 0.19 3.26
N LEU A 24 1.52 -1.04 3.70
CA LEU A 24 1.48 -1.40 5.12
C LEU A 24 2.86 -1.31 5.79
N GLU A 25 3.92 -1.74 5.09
CA GLU A 25 5.31 -1.63 5.55
C GLU A 25 5.73 -0.15 5.67
N GLY A 26 5.35 0.69 4.71
CA GLY A 26 5.55 2.14 4.73
C GLY A 26 4.83 2.78 5.91
N ALA A 27 3.55 2.50 6.10
CA ALA A 27 2.77 3.04 7.23
C ALA A 27 3.37 2.68 8.60
N ALA A 28 3.85 1.44 8.77
CA ALA A 28 4.52 1.01 10.00
C ALA A 28 5.87 1.73 10.19
N THR A 29 6.60 1.97 9.10
CA THR A 29 7.88 2.69 9.12
C THR A 29 7.69 4.16 9.47
N TYR A 30 6.68 4.81 8.88
CA TYR A 30 6.38 6.23 9.11
C TYR A 30 5.84 6.51 10.51
N GLU A 31 5.20 5.53 11.16
CA GLU A 31 4.86 5.63 12.60
C GLU A 31 6.11 5.78 13.47
N ILE A 32 7.18 5.02 13.18
CA ILE A 32 8.44 5.11 13.92
C ILE A 32 9.07 6.48 13.69
N TYR A 33 9.11 6.95 12.45
CA TYR A 33 9.68 8.26 12.13
C TYR A 33 8.87 9.41 12.74
N TYR A 34 7.55 9.28 12.79
CA TYR A 34 6.67 10.21 13.50
C TYR A 34 7.03 10.29 14.98
N GLN A 35 7.18 9.14 15.65
CA GLN A 35 7.56 9.09 17.07
C GLN A 35 8.93 9.74 17.32
N ASP A 36 9.92 9.44 16.48
CA ASP A 36 11.25 10.05 16.57
C ASP A 36 11.18 11.59 16.40
N ALA A 37 10.35 12.10 15.48
CA ALA A 37 10.17 13.54 15.27
C ALA A 37 9.46 14.21 16.47
N GLU A 38 8.43 13.57 17.03
CA GLU A 38 7.74 14.04 18.23
C GLU A 38 8.68 14.09 19.44
N GLU A 39 9.52 13.07 19.64
CA GLU A 39 10.51 13.03 20.72
C GLU A 39 11.56 14.14 20.61
N ASN A 40 11.91 14.52 19.38
CA ASN A 40 12.85 15.61 19.10
C ASN A 40 12.18 17.00 19.10
N GLY A 41 10.86 17.08 19.21
CA GLY A 41 10.10 18.33 19.16
C GLY A 41 10.04 18.98 17.78
N ASP A 42 10.26 18.20 16.71
CA ASP A 42 10.19 18.69 15.32
C ASP A 42 8.77 18.50 14.77
N THR A 43 7.93 19.51 14.97
CA THR A 43 6.52 19.47 14.57
C THR A 43 6.32 19.42 13.05
N GLU A 44 7.16 20.10 12.26
CA GLU A 44 7.03 20.07 10.80
C GLU A 44 7.27 18.64 10.29
N LEU A 45 8.29 17.97 10.83
CA LEU A 45 8.64 16.63 10.45
C LEU A 45 7.63 15.59 10.96
N SER A 46 7.09 15.75 12.18
CA SER A 46 6.06 14.86 12.71
C SER A 46 4.75 14.98 11.91
N GLU A 47 4.32 16.18 11.55
CA GLU A 47 3.14 16.39 10.70
C GLU A 47 3.33 15.75 9.32
N PHE A 48 4.51 15.92 8.71
CA PHE A 48 4.84 15.29 7.43
C PHE A 48 4.77 13.76 7.49
N PHE A 49 5.38 13.12 8.49
CA PHE A 49 5.36 11.66 8.63
C PHE A 49 3.95 11.13 8.89
N ARG A 50 3.16 11.86 9.67
CA ARG A 50 1.76 11.53 9.91
C ARG A 50 0.91 11.63 8.64
N GLU A 51 1.16 12.62 7.79
CA GLU A 51 0.46 12.77 6.52
C GLU A 51 0.75 11.58 5.59
N ILE A 52 2.02 11.24 5.38
CA ILE A 52 2.38 10.14 4.48
C ILE A 52 1.92 8.78 5.03
N GLN A 53 1.95 8.57 6.36
CA GLN A 53 1.37 7.38 6.98
C GLN A 53 -0.12 7.23 6.67
N GLN A 54 -0.89 8.32 6.76
CA GLN A 54 -2.32 8.29 6.43
C GLN A 54 -2.56 7.98 4.95
N GLN A 55 -1.73 8.50 4.05
CA GLN A 55 -1.81 8.19 2.63
C GLN A 55 -1.54 6.71 2.36
N GLU A 56 -0.50 6.13 2.99
CA GLU A 56 -0.21 4.70 2.88
C GLU A 56 -1.37 3.81 3.36
N CYS A 57 -2.00 4.15 4.49
CA CYS A 57 -3.19 3.46 4.98
C CYS A 57 -4.35 3.52 3.97
N GLN A 58 -4.57 4.67 3.32
CA GLN A 58 -5.61 4.82 2.29
C GLN A 58 -5.30 3.97 1.05
N PHE A 59 -4.04 3.91 0.63
CA PHE A 59 -3.63 3.06 -0.49
C PHE A 59 -3.75 1.57 -0.16
N ALA A 60 -3.43 1.16 1.06
CA ALA A 60 -3.63 -0.20 1.54
C ALA A 60 -5.11 -0.62 1.45
N GLU A 61 -6.03 0.21 1.93
CA GLU A 61 -7.47 -0.08 1.85
C GLU A 61 -7.96 -0.17 0.40
N ARG A 62 -7.54 0.75 -0.47
CA ARG A 62 -7.88 0.69 -1.89
C ARG A 62 -7.33 -0.57 -2.58
N ALA A 63 -6.11 -0.99 -2.24
CA ALA A 63 -5.54 -2.23 -2.76
C ALA A 63 -6.34 -3.47 -2.30
N LYS A 64 -6.77 -3.51 -1.03
CA LYS A 64 -7.64 -4.57 -0.50
C LYS A 64 -8.98 -4.65 -1.25
N GLU A 65 -9.63 -3.51 -1.50
CA GLU A 65 -10.89 -3.45 -2.24
C GLU A 65 -10.74 -4.02 -3.67
N LEU A 66 -9.68 -3.62 -4.38
CA LEU A 66 -9.39 -4.12 -5.73
C LEU A 66 -9.08 -5.62 -5.74
N LEU A 67 -8.31 -6.11 -4.76
CA LEU A 67 -8.04 -7.54 -4.58
C LEU A 67 -9.33 -8.32 -4.34
N ALA A 68 -10.19 -7.86 -3.42
CA ALA A 68 -11.46 -8.50 -3.11
C ALA A 68 -12.36 -8.61 -4.35
N HIS A 69 -12.48 -7.53 -5.12
CA HIS A 69 -13.26 -7.52 -6.35
C HIS A 69 -12.73 -8.53 -7.39
N ARG A 70 -11.41 -8.57 -7.59
CA ARG A 70 -10.78 -9.48 -8.57
C ARG A 70 -10.88 -10.94 -8.16
N LEU A 71 -10.66 -11.26 -6.89
CA LEU A 71 -10.82 -12.62 -6.38
C LEU A 71 -12.27 -13.11 -6.52
N ALA A 72 -13.25 -12.23 -6.27
CA ALA A 72 -14.66 -12.55 -6.47
C ALA A 72 -15.01 -12.85 -7.94
N LEU A 73 -14.35 -12.19 -8.91
CA LEU A 73 -14.50 -12.48 -10.34
C LEU A 73 -13.86 -13.82 -10.72
N THR A 74 -12.66 -14.12 -10.23
CA THR A 74 -11.96 -15.37 -10.54
C THR A 74 -12.71 -16.61 -10.03
N VAL A 75 -13.39 -16.54 -8.88
CA VAL A 75 -14.17 -17.67 -8.33
C VAL A 75 -15.48 -17.91 -9.10
N ARG A 76 -15.98 -16.92 -9.86
CA ARG A 76 -17.24 -17.00 -10.62
C ARG A 76 -17.05 -17.46 -12.07
N SER A 77 -15.82 -17.69 -12.50
CA SER A 77 -15.43 -18.07 -13.86
C SER A 77 -15.09 -19.55 -13.93
#